data_AF-A0A4R1QUZ3-F1
#
_entry.id   AF-A0A4R1QUZ3-F1
#
_cell.length_a   1.000
_cell.length_b   1.000
_cell.length_c   1.000
_cell.angle_alpha   90.00
_cell.angle_beta   90.00
_cell.angle_gamma   90.00
#
_symmetry.space_group_name_H-M   'P 1'
#
loop_
_entity.id
_entity.type
_entity.pdbx_description
1 polymer ?
#
loop_
_entity_poly.entity_id
_entity_poly.type
_entity_poly.pdbx_seq_one_letter_code
_entity_poly.pdbx_strand_id
1 'polypeptide(L)'
;MTKALLWAALGTGITFGMTSLGSAMVFLIRKKTSEGMQRIFLGFAAGVMIAASVWSLLIPAIEQAEAVGQIGWIPAAGGFVLGAAFLMLMDGLLPHLHAGSAQPEGLHSNWRRTTLLVLAVTLHNIPEGMAVGLSFALAAQQSGAQAALTGAMALAIGIGIQNFPEGAAISLPLHQEGMSRGRAFVYGSLSGIVEPIFGILVVLLAGFIGPFMPWLLAFAAGAMIYVVVEELIPQAHLGEHSNVGTLGVMAGFLVMMILDVALG
;
A
#
# COMPACT_ATOMS: atom_id res chain seq x y z
N MET A 1 3.39 -22.09 -11.23
CA MET A 1 2.41 -21.06 -11.65
C MET A 1 1.09 -21.14 -10.88
N THR A 2 0.35 -22.26 -10.90
CA THR A 2 -0.97 -22.36 -10.24
C THR A 2 -0.95 -22.08 -8.73
N LYS A 3 0.06 -22.57 -7.99
CA LYS A 3 0.21 -22.28 -6.56
C LYS A 3 0.46 -20.80 -6.28
N ALA A 4 1.34 -20.16 -7.05
CA ALA A 4 1.64 -18.73 -6.93
C ALA A 4 0.41 -17.87 -7.15
N LEU A 5 -0.40 -18.20 -8.17
CA LEU A 5 -1.64 -17.48 -8.46
C LEU A 5 -2.68 -17.63 -7.34
N LEU A 6 -2.82 -18.84 -6.78
CA LEU A 6 -3.70 -19.07 -5.64
C LEU A 6 -3.25 -18.25 -4.42
N TRP A 7 -1.95 -18.28 -4.10
CA TRP A 7 -1.42 -17.56 -2.95
C TRP A 7 -1.53 -16.05 -3.11
N ALA A 8 -1.19 -15.52 -4.28
CA ALA A 8 -1.36 -14.10 -4.57
C ALA A 8 -2.83 -13.69 -4.50
N ALA A 9 -3.75 -14.46 -5.11
CA ALA A 9 -5.18 -14.17 -5.05
C ALA A 9 -5.73 -14.18 -3.61
N LEU A 10 -5.26 -15.10 -2.76
CA LEU A 10 -5.61 -15.12 -1.35
C LEU A 10 -5.03 -13.93 -0.60
N GLY A 11 -3.73 -13.63 -0.81
CA GLY A 11 -3.04 -12.50 -0.19
C GLY A 11 -3.67 -11.17 -0.54
N THR A 12 -3.82 -10.88 -1.83
CA THR A 12 -4.47 -9.65 -2.30
C THR A 12 -5.97 -9.63 -2.02
N GLY A 13 -6.58 -10.81 -1.86
CA GLY A 13 -7.96 -10.94 -1.41
C GLY A 13 -8.13 -10.51 0.06
N ILE A 14 -7.13 -10.82 0.91
CA ILE A 14 -7.08 -10.33 2.29
C ILE A 14 -6.95 -8.81 2.30
N THR A 15 -6.00 -8.25 1.54
CA THR A 15 -5.75 -6.81 1.54
C THR A 15 -6.96 -6.01 1.02
N PHE A 16 -7.51 -6.39 -0.14
CA PHE A 16 -8.76 -5.81 -0.66
C PHE A 16 -9.95 -6.01 0.28
N GLY A 17 -10.03 -7.17 0.92
CA GLY A 17 -11.04 -7.48 1.92
C GLY A 17 -10.96 -6.51 3.10
N MET A 18 -9.76 -6.18 3.56
CA MET A 18 -9.54 -5.22 4.63
C MET A 18 -9.84 -3.78 4.20
N THR A 19 -9.50 -3.36 2.98
CA THR A 19 -9.93 -2.08 2.39
C THR A 19 -11.45 -1.97 2.39
N SER A 20 -12.14 -3.05 2.02
CA SER A 20 -13.59 -3.13 2.02
C SER A 20 -14.20 -3.11 3.44
N LEU A 21 -13.60 -3.83 4.39
CA LEU A 21 -14.02 -3.80 5.80
C LEU A 21 -13.83 -2.42 6.42
N GLY A 22 -12.71 -1.75 6.12
CA GLY A 22 -12.48 -0.35 6.49
C GLY A 22 -13.53 0.56 5.90
N SER A 23 -13.83 0.41 4.61
CA SER A 23 -14.86 1.17 3.92
C SER A 23 -16.25 0.98 4.53
N ALA A 24 -16.56 -0.20 5.08
CA ALA A 24 -17.84 -0.48 5.74
C ALA A 24 -18.05 0.31 7.05
N MET A 25 -17.01 0.95 7.59
CA MET A 25 -17.12 1.85 8.74
C MET A 25 -18.12 3.00 8.52
N VAL A 26 -18.39 3.36 7.26
CA VAL A 26 -19.42 4.34 6.87
C VAL A 26 -20.83 3.98 7.34
N PHE A 27 -21.11 2.69 7.60
CA PHE A 27 -22.40 2.25 8.13
C PHE A 27 -22.50 2.37 9.65
N LEU A 28 -21.35 2.26 10.34
CA LEU A 28 -21.25 2.23 11.80
C LEU A 28 -21.04 3.64 12.37
N ILE A 29 -20.21 4.44 11.71
CA ILE A 29 -19.85 5.79 12.16
C ILE A 29 -20.94 6.77 11.71
N ARG A 30 -21.72 7.25 12.69
CA ARG A 30 -22.83 8.20 12.46
C ARG A 30 -22.43 9.67 12.57
N LYS A 31 -21.27 9.97 13.17
CA LYS A 31 -20.73 11.33 13.37
C LYS A 31 -19.41 11.49 12.61
N LYS A 32 -18.97 12.72 12.34
CA LYS A 32 -17.64 12.97 11.78
C LYS A 32 -16.58 12.24 12.62
N THR A 33 -15.69 11.50 11.96
CA THR A 33 -14.50 10.92 12.56
C THR A 33 -13.70 12.03 13.22
N SER A 34 -13.20 11.82 14.45
CA SER A 34 -12.35 12.82 15.08
C SER A 34 -11.03 12.93 14.33
N GLU A 35 -10.49 14.15 14.21
CA GLU A 35 -9.18 14.39 13.59
C GLU A 35 -8.09 13.51 14.22
N GLY A 36 -8.15 13.30 15.55
CA GLY A 36 -7.22 12.41 16.25
C GLY A 36 -7.27 10.96 15.78
N MET A 37 -8.46 10.41 15.48
CA MET A 37 -8.56 9.04 14.97
C MET A 37 -8.02 8.92 13.55
N GLN A 38 -8.26 9.92 12.70
CA GLN A 38 -7.69 9.98 11.35
C GLN A 38 -6.15 10.08 11.40
N ARG A 39 -5.59 10.90 12.29
CA ARG A 39 -4.13 11.00 12.48
C ARG A 39 -3.51 9.69 12.95
N ILE A 40 -4.16 8.97 13.86
CA ILE A 40 -3.71 7.65 14.31
C ILE A 40 -3.72 6.65 13.15
N PHE A 41 -4.80 6.62 12.36
CA PHE A 41 -4.97 5.72 11.23
C PHE A 41 -3.91 5.94 10.14
N LEU A 42 -3.71 7.19 9.72
CA LEU A 42 -2.71 7.55 8.72
C LEU A 42 -1.29 7.35 9.23
N GLY A 43 -1.02 7.71 10.49
CA GLY A 43 0.26 7.45 11.12
C GLY A 43 0.56 5.96 11.19
N PHE A 44 -0.40 5.14 11.63
CA PHE A 44 -0.26 3.69 11.68
C PHE A 44 0.04 3.09 10.29
N ALA A 45 -0.70 3.51 9.26
CA ALA A 45 -0.44 3.10 7.89
C ALA A 45 0.97 3.47 7.42
N ALA A 46 1.41 4.71 7.66
CA ALA A 46 2.77 5.14 7.36
C ALA A 46 3.83 4.24 8.01
N GLY A 47 3.65 3.93 9.30
CA GLY A 47 4.58 3.07 10.04
C GLY A 47 4.68 1.67 9.43
N VAL A 48 3.54 1.04 9.13
CA VAL A 48 3.48 -0.28 8.49
C VAL A 48 4.19 -0.26 7.14
N MET A 49 3.88 0.72 6.29
CA MET A 49 4.45 0.81 4.95
C MET A 49 5.96 1.04 4.96
N ILE A 50 6.49 1.85 5.90
CA ILE A 50 7.95 2.03 6.05
C ILE A 50 8.62 0.69 6.38
N ALA A 51 8.11 0.00 7.40
CA ALA A 51 8.69 -1.27 7.82
C ALA A 51 8.58 -2.33 6.70
N ALA A 52 7.42 -2.47 6.07
CA ALA A 52 7.23 -3.38 4.94
C ALA A 52 8.20 -3.09 3.77
N SER A 53 8.43 -1.81 3.48
CA SER A 53 9.36 -1.39 2.41
C SER A 53 10.81 -1.80 2.69
N VAL A 54 11.24 -1.76 3.94
CA VAL A 54 12.61 -2.13 4.32
C VAL A 54 12.75 -3.65 4.41
N TRP A 55 11.95 -4.27 5.27
CA TRP A 55 12.12 -5.67 5.65
C TRP A 55 11.57 -6.65 4.62
N SER A 56 10.37 -6.39 4.11
CA SER A 56 9.70 -7.35 3.23
C SER A 56 9.98 -7.10 1.74
N LEU A 57 10.63 -6.00 1.39
CA LEU A 57 10.88 -5.61 -0.01
C LEU A 57 12.35 -5.30 -0.31
N LEU A 58 12.96 -4.29 0.32
CA LEU A 58 14.34 -3.88 0.01
C LEU A 58 15.38 -4.94 0.40
N ILE A 59 15.27 -5.52 1.60
CA ILE A 59 16.18 -6.60 2.03
C ILE A 59 16.06 -7.82 1.09
N PRO A 60 14.86 -8.37 0.82
CA PRO A 60 14.68 -9.45 -0.16
C PRO A 60 15.17 -9.10 -1.56
N ALA A 61 15.04 -7.84 -2.00
CA ALA A 61 15.58 -7.39 -3.28
C ALA A 61 17.11 -7.50 -3.33
N ILE A 62 17.80 -7.04 -2.28
CA ILE A 62 19.27 -7.11 -2.14
C ILE A 62 19.71 -8.58 -2.13
N GLU A 63 19.09 -9.40 -1.30
CA GLU A 63 19.43 -10.82 -1.16
C GLU A 63 19.23 -11.59 -2.47
N GLN A 64 18.12 -11.34 -3.18
CA GLN A 64 17.86 -11.97 -4.47
C GLN A 64 18.85 -11.56 -5.55
N ALA A 65 19.33 -10.32 -5.53
CA ALA A 65 20.37 -9.86 -6.44
C ALA A 65 21.73 -10.50 -6.15
N GLU A 66 22.10 -10.59 -4.87
CA GLU A 66 23.35 -11.23 -4.45
C GLU A 66 23.35 -12.73 -4.74
N ALA A 67 22.20 -13.40 -4.57
CA ALA A 67 22.03 -14.82 -4.88
C ALA A 67 22.31 -15.17 -6.35
N VAL A 68 22.17 -14.20 -7.27
CA VAL A 68 22.49 -14.36 -8.70
C VAL A 68 23.82 -13.71 -9.11
N GLY A 69 24.65 -13.35 -8.13
CA GLY A 69 26.00 -12.79 -8.34
C GLY A 69 26.03 -11.31 -8.74
N GLN A 70 24.91 -10.58 -8.60
CA GLN A 70 24.89 -9.13 -8.78
C GLN A 70 25.33 -8.41 -7.49
N ILE A 71 25.69 -7.14 -7.60
CA ILE A 71 25.94 -6.28 -6.45
C ILE A 71 24.59 -5.81 -5.90
N GLY A 72 24.19 -6.31 -4.72
CA GLY A 72 22.81 -6.19 -4.22
C GLY A 72 22.24 -4.78 -4.11
N TRP A 73 23.06 -3.79 -3.77
CA TRP A 73 22.59 -2.40 -3.64
C TRP A 73 22.20 -1.75 -4.98
N ILE A 74 22.69 -2.25 -6.12
CA ILE A 74 22.42 -1.66 -7.44
C ILE A 74 20.93 -1.80 -7.83
N PRO A 75 20.35 -3.01 -7.90
CA PRO A 75 18.93 -3.16 -8.18
C PRO A 75 18.05 -2.56 -7.08
N ALA A 76 18.50 -2.60 -5.83
CA ALA A 76 17.78 -1.99 -4.72
C ALA A 76 17.67 -0.47 -4.86
N ALA A 77 18.78 0.23 -5.04
CA ALA A 77 18.77 1.68 -5.21
C ALA A 77 18.11 2.10 -6.53
N GLY A 78 18.41 1.39 -7.61
CA GLY A 78 17.85 1.68 -8.94
C GLY A 78 16.34 1.46 -8.98
N GLY A 79 15.86 0.31 -8.51
CA GLY A 79 14.43 0.02 -8.41
C GLY A 79 13.72 1.02 -7.51
N PHE A 80 14.27 1.32 -6.32
CA PHE A 80 13.70 2.30 -5.40
C PHE A 80 13.49 3.67 -6.04
N VAL A 81 14.53 4.21 -6.71
CA VAL A 81 14.42 5.50 -7.41
C VAL A 81 13.40 5.44 -8.54
N LEU A 82 13.35 4.34 -9.31
CA LEU A 82 12.35 4.18 -10.37
C LEU A 82 10.92 4.13 -9.83
N GLY A 83 10.71 3.47 -8.69
CA GLY A 83 9.41 3.40 -8.02
C GLY A 83 8.94 4.76 -7.53
N ALA A 84 9.80 5.48 -6.82
CA ALA A 84 9.52 6.83 -6.34
C ALA A 84 9.29 7.80 -7.52
N ALA A 85 10.14 7.76 -8.55
CA ALA A 85 9.98 8.59 -9.74
C ALA A 85 8.71 8.27 -10.53
N PHE A 86 8.30 7.00 -10.58
CA PHE A 86 7.06 6.59 -11.22
C PHE A 86 5.85 7.21 -10.54
N LEU A 87 5.73 7.12 -9.21
CA LEU A 87 4.62 7.74 -8.50
C LEU A 87 4.68 9.26 -8.54
N MET A 88 5.86 9.87 -8.38
CA MET A 88 6.03 11.31 -8.52
C MET A 88 5.57 11.80 -9.90
N LEU A 89 5.83 11.03 -10.96
CA LEU A 89 5.31 11.33 -12.30
C LEU A 89 3.80 11.14 -12.38
N MET A 90 3.24 10.08 -11.78
CA MET A 90 1.79 9.85 -11.77
C MET A 90 1.05 10.94 -11.02
N ASP A 91 1.55 11.42 -9.90
CA ASP A 91 0.97 12.54 -9.15
C ASP A 91 1.02 13.84 -9.97
N GLY A 92 2.12 14.10 -10.66
CA GLY A 92 2.24 15.26 -11.54
C GLY A 92 1.30 15.21 -12.75
N LEU A 93 0.99 14.02 -13.27
CA LEU A 93 0.16 13.84 -14.47
C LEU A 93 -1.33 13.68 -14.16
N LEU A 94 -1.68 13.01 -13.08
CA LEU A 94 -3.05 12.65 -12.78
C LEU A 94 -3.67 13.69 -11.85
N PRO A 95 -4.84 14.25 -12.21
CA PRO A 95 -5.56 15.15 -11.32
C PRO A 95 -5.94 14.38 -10.06
N HIS A 96 -5.46 14.80 -8.90
CA HIS A 96 -5.73 14.13 -7.65
C HIS A 96 -5.91 15.14 -6.52
N LEU A 97 -6.44 14.67 -5.38
CA LEU A 97 -6.66 15.49 -4.21
C LEU A 97 -6.31 14.70 -2.96
N HIS A 98 -5.37 15.22 -2.18
CA HIS A 98 -5.03 14.70 -0.86
C HIS A 98 -6.19 14.89 0.13
N ALA A 99 -6.41 13.90 0.99
CA ALA A 99 -7.42 14.00 2.04
C ALA A 99 -7.09 15.16 2.99
N GLY A 100 -8.02 16.11 3.12
CA GLY A 100 -7.81 17.34 3.90
C GLY A 100 -7.26 18.54 3.11
N SER A 101 -6.83 18.37 1.86
CA SER A 101 -6.47 19.50 0.99
C SER A 101 -7.71 20.22 0.43
N ALA A 102 -7.58 21.52 0.18
CA ALA A 102 -8.60 22.34 -0.48
C ALA A 102 -8.36 22.48 -1.99
N GLN A 103 -7.13 22.28 -2.47
CA GLN A 103 -6.78 22.47 -3.88
C GLN A 103 -6.29 21.16 -4.51
N PRO A 104 -6.79 20.81 -5.71
CA PRO A 104 -6.33 19.64 -6.44
C PRO A 104 -4.94 19.86 -7.03
N GLU A 105 -4.17 18.79 -7.11
CA GLU A 105 -2.83 18.73 -7.70
C GLU A 105 -2.86 17.95 -9.02
N GLY A 106 -1.74 17.98 -9.77
CA GLY A 106 -1.63 17.41 -11.11
C GLY A 106 -2.23 18.30 -12.21
N LEU A 107 -2.53 17.71 -13.37
CA LEU A 107 -3.11 18.44 -14.50
C LEU A 107 -4.52 18.99 -14.16
N HIS A 108 -4.86 20.16 -14.68
CA HIS A 108 -6.19 20.73 -14.47
C HIS A 108 -7.31 19.79 -14.94
N SER A 109 -8.30 19.56 -14.07
CA SER A 109 -9.45 18.72 -14.35
C SER A 109 -10.73 19.31 -13.76
N ASN A 110 -11.85 19.08 -14.45
CA ASN A 110 -13.20 19.42 -13.98
C ASN A 110 -13.84 18.30 -13.15
N TRP A 111 -13.06 17.32 -12.71
CA TRP A 111 -13.56 16.18 -11.94
C TRP A 111 -14.01 16.59 -10.55
N ARG A 112 -14.97 15.84 -10.02
CA ARG A 112 -15.48 16.07 -8.66
C ARG A 112 -14.39 15.70 -7.65
N ARG A 113 -14.33 16.44 -6.54
CA ARG A 113 -13.47 16.17 -5.38
C ARG A 113 -13.47 14.70 -4.96
N THR A 114 -14.65 14.09 -4.88
CA THR A 114 -14.81 12.66 -4.58
C THR A 114 -14.10 11.74 -5.57
N THR A 115 -14.08 12.06 -6.85
CA THR A 115 -13.38 11.29 -7.89
C THR A 115 -11.87 11.42 -7.73
N LEU A 116 -11.39 12.62 -7.40
CA LEU A 116 -9.96 12.89 -7.19
C LEU A 116 -9.42 12.14 -5.97
N LEU A 117 -10.19 12.09 -4.88
CA LEU A 117 -9.86 11.33 -3.67
C LEU A 117 -9.77 9.82 -3.96
N VAL A 118 -10.77 9.27 -4.65
CA VAL A 118 -10.77 7.84 -5.01
C VAL A 118 -9.60 7.51 -5.95
N LEU A 119 -9.30 8.40 -6.91
CA LEU A 119 -8.21 8.20 -7.85
C LEU A 119 -6.84 8.16 -7.15
N ALA A 120 -6.58 9.14 -6.26
CA ALA A 120 -5.32 9.21 -5.50
C ALA A 120 -5.06 7.87 -4.79
N VAL A 121 -6.04 7.40 -4.03
CA VAL A 121 -5.89 6.17 -3.27
C VAL A 121 -5.84 4.93 -4.16
N THR A 122 -6.55 4.94 -5.29
CA THR A 122 -6.43 3.85 -6.27
C THR A 122 -5.01 3.75 -6.82
N LEU A 123 -4.31 4.86 -7.05
CA LEU A 123 -2.93 4.83 -7.52
C LEU A 123 -1.97 4.29 -6.45
N HIS A 124 -2.21 4.63 -5.18
CA HIS A 124 -1.38 4.19 -4.06
C HIS A 124 -1.50 2.69 -3.78
N ASN A 125 -2.67 2.11 -4.05
CA ASN A 125 -2.94 0.68 -3.93
C ASN A 125 -2.26 -0.17 -5.03
N ILE A 126 -1.76 0.43 -6.12
CA ILE A 126 -1.05 -0.31 -7.18
C ILE A 126 0.28 -0.89 -6.64
N PRO A 127 1.20 -0.09 -6.07
CA PRO A 127 2.41 -0.60 -5.43
C PRO A 127 2.16 -1.68 -4.39
N GLU A 128 1.11 -1.56 -3.58
CA GLU A 128 0.77 -2.54 -2.54
C GLU A 128 0.36 -3.88 -3.15
N GLY A 129 -0.53 -3.86 -4.15
CA GLY A 129 -0.89 -5.05 -4.91
C GLY A 129 0.32 -5.72 -5.55
N MET A 130 1.20 -4.92 -6.17
CA MET A 130 2.46 -5.41 -6.74
C MET A 130 3.36 -6.04 -5.67
N ALA A 131 3.53 -5.40 -4.51
CA ALA A 131 4.35 -5.89 -3.41
C ALA A 131 3.91 -7.28 -2.94
N VAL A 132 2.60 -7.45 -2.69
CA VAL A 132 2.02 -8.74 -2.28
C VAL A 132 2.17 -9.79 -3.39
N GLY A 133 1.91 -9.43 -4.65
CA GLY A 133 2.06 -10.35 -5.77
C GLY A 133 3.50 -10.81 -5.99
N LEU A 134 4.46 -9.88 -5.91
CA LEU A 134 5.89 -10.17 -6.07
C LEU A 134 6.41 -11.06 -4.94
N SER A 135 5.99 -10.83 -3.69
CA SER A 135 6.40 -11.67 -2.56
C SER A 135 5.91 -13.11 -2.69
N PHE A 136 4.65 -13.32 -3.11
CA PHE A 136 4.14 -14.68 -3.38
C PHE A 136 4.75 -15.32 -4.64
N ALA A 137 5.05 -14.53 -5.67
CA ALA A 137 5.77 -15.01 -6.85
C ALA A 137 7.19 -15.47 -6.49
N LEU A 138 7.88 -14.74 -5.61
CA LEU A 138 9.19 -15.10 -5.06
C LEU A 138 9.11 -16.38 -4.22
N ALA A 139 8.16 -16.44 -3.28
CA ALA A 139 7.95 -17.61 -2.43
C ALA A 139 7.66 -18.89 -3.24
N ALA A 140 6.96 -18.77 -4.37
CA ALA A 140 6.67 -19.90 -5.24
C ALA A 140 7.87 -20.39 -6.07
N GLN A 141 8.90 -19.56 -6.27
CA GLN A 141 10.13 -19.95 -6.98
C GLN A 141 11.10 -20.69 -6.06
N GLN A 142 11.12 -20.34 -4.77
CA GLN A 142 11.93 -20.99 -3.76
C GLN A 142 11.26 -22.30 -3.28
N SER A 143 11.44 -23.36 -4.06
CA SER A 143 10.85 -24.68 -3.78
C SER A 143 11.22 -25.19 -2.38
N GLY A 144 10.22 -25.35 -1.51
CA GLY A 144 10.40 -25.90 -0.15
C GLY A 144 10.66 -24.87 0.96
N ALA A 145 10.74 -23.58 0.64
CA ALA A 145 10.95 -22.53 1.63
C ALA A 145 9.61 -22.12 2.29
N GLN A 146 9.20 -22.89 3.31
CA GLN A 146 8.04 -22.52 4.13
C GLN A 146 8.20 -21.10 4.73
N ALA A 147 9.44 -20.69 5.03
CA ALA A 147 9.79 -19.34 5.47
C ALA A 147 9.44 -18.25 4.45
N ALA A 148 9.70 -18.47 3.15
CA ALA A 148 9.38 -17.47 2.12
C ALA A 148 7.86 -17.27 1.97
N LEU A 149 7.09 -18.35 2.12
CA LEU A 149 5.63 -18.27 2.11
C LEU A 149 5.11 -17.51 3.34
N THR A 150 5.68 -17.77 4.53
CA THR A 150 5.24 -17.09 5.75
C THR A 150 5.65 -15.62 5.77
N GLY A 151 6.80 -15.25 5.21
CA GLY A 151 7.18 -13.84 4.97
C GLY A 151 6.24 -13.13 3.97
N ALA A 152 5.88 -13.79 2.85
CA ALA A 152 4.89 -13.24 1.92
C ALA A 152 3.51 -13.05 2.57
N MET A 153 3.11 -13.99 3.44
CA MET A 153 1.89 -13.85 4.26
C MET A 153 2.02 -12.72 5.28
N ALA A 154 3.18 -12.53 5.91
CA ALA A 154 3.42 -11.44 6.85
C ALA A 154 3.25 -10.08 6.17
N LEU A 155 3.81 -9.92 4.96
CA LEU A 155 3.61 -8.73 4.14
C LEU A 155 2.14 -8.51 3.78
N ALA A 156 1.43 -9.55 3.33
CA ALA A 156 0.02 -9.45 2.99
C ALA A 156 -0.86 -9.10 4.21
N ILE A 157 -0.53 -9.62 5.38
CA ILE A 157 -1.23 -9.29 6.64
C ILE A 157 -0.90 -7.85 7.04
N GLY A 158 0.38 -7.45 6.97
CA GLY A 158 0.81 -6.08 7.26
C GLY A 158 0.06 -5.05 6.42
N ILE A 159 0.09 -5.22 5.10
CA ILE A 159 -0.68 -4.40 4.16
C ILE A 159 -2.17 -4.49 4.50
N GLY A 160 -2.74 -5.68 4.69
CA GLY A 160 -4.15 -5.81 5.06
C GLY A 160 -4.54 -5.03 6.32
N ILE A 161 -3.71 -5.03 7.37
CA ILE A 161 -4.02 -4.31 8.62
C ILE A 161 -4.07 -2.80 8.39
N GLN A 162 -3.20 -2.24 7.55
CA GLN A 162 -3.20 -0.80 7.27
C GLN A 162 -4.25 -0.35 6.24
N ASN A 163 -4.66 -1.24 5.33
CA ASN A 163 -5.71 -0.98 4.35
C ASN A 163 -7.08 -0.77 5.01
N PHE A 164 -7.31 -1.30 6.21
CA PHE A 164 -8.55 -1.04 6.95
C PHE A 164 -8.69 0.45 7.36
N PRO A 165 -7.71 1.05 8.07
CA PRO A 165 -7.62 2.50 8.25
C PRO A 165 -7.83 3.30 6.97
N GLU A 166 -7.18 2.90 5.88
CA GLU A 166 -7.24 3.59 4.57
C GLU A 166 -8.63 3.55 3.94
N GLY A 167 -9.27 2.37 3.87
CA GLY A 167 -10.63 2.24 3.35
C GLY A 167 -11.65 3.09 4.12
N ALA A 168 -11.49 3.18 5.45
CA ALA A 168 -12.29 4.08 6.27
C ALA A 168 -12.00 5.56 5.98
N ALA A 169 -10.73 5.92 5.74
CA ALA A 169 -10.30 7.27 5.40
C ALA A 169 -10.83 7.75 4.03
N ILE A 170 -11.27 6.85 3.15
CA ILE A 170 -11.94 7.19 1.88
C ILE A 170 -13.44 7.27 2.05
N SER A 171 -14.08 6.21 2.55
CA SER A 171 -15.55 6.10 2.52
C SER A 171 -16.23 7.12 3.45
N LEU A 172 -15.59 7.47 4.58
CA LEU A 172 -16.15 8.42 5.53
C LEU A 172 -16.19 9.86 4.96
N PRO A 173 -15.10 10.43 4.40
CA PRO A 173 -15.18 11.72 3.72
C PRO A 173 -16.16 11.74 2.55
N LEU A 174 -16.20 10.69 1.72
CA LEU A 174 -17.16 10.60 0.62
C LEU A 174 -18.60 10.76 1.11
N HIS A 175 -18.96 10.11 2.22
CA HIS A 175 -20.28 10.27 2.83
C HIS A 175 -20.49 11.69 3.40
N GLN A 176 -19.47 12.27 4.02
CA GLN A 176 -19.53 13.65 4.55
C GLN A 176 -19.71 14.70 3.44
N GLU A 177 -19.23 14.42 2.23
CA GLU A 177 -19.46 15.24 1.03
C GLU A 177 -20.83 15.00 0.38
N GLY A 178 -21.73 14.25 1.03
CA GLY A 178 -23.13 14.08 0.63
C GLY A 178 -23.41 12.80 -0.17
N MET A 179 -22.43 11.92 -0.36
CA MET A 179 -22.66 10.62 -0.99
C MET A 179 -23.49 9.71 -0.07
N SER A 180 -24.37 8.87 -0.63
CA SER A 180 -25.08 7.87 0.18
C SER A 180 -24.11 6.83 0.73
N ARG A 181 -24.38 6.27 1.92
CA ARG A 181 -23.50 5.29 2.58
C ARG A 181 -23.14 4.10 1.69
N GLY A 182 -24.13 3.57 0.95
CA GLY A 182 -23.91 2.45 0.03
C GLY A 182 -22.96 2.80 -1.10
N ARG A 183 -23.08 4.01 -1.68
CA ARG A 183 -22.14 4.47 -2.71
C ARG A 183 -20.75 4.72 -2.12
N ALA A 184 -20.67 5.39 -0.97
CA ALA A 184 -19.39 5.66 -0.31
C ALA A 184 -18.64 4.37 0.05
N PHE A 185 -19.35 3.35 0.52
CA PHE A 185 -18.82 2.00 0.71
C PHE A 185 -18.29 1.42 -0.61
N VAL A 186 -19.09 1.42 -1.68
CA VAL A 186 -18.67 0.87 -2.97
C VAL A 186 -17.44 1.58 -3.52
N TYR A 187 -17.39 2.91 -3.50
CA TYR A 187 -16.23 3.67 -3.98
C TYR A 187 -14.99 3.44 -3.12
N GLY A 188 -15.14 3.37 -1.78
CA GLY A 188 -14.03 3.04 -0.89
C GLY A 188 -13.54 1.59 -1.05
N SER A 189 -14.43 0.63 -1.29
CA SER A 189 -14.02 -0.73 -1.64
C SER A 189 -13.30 -0.76 -2.98
N LEU A 190 -13.85 -0.11 -4.00
CA LEU A 190 -13.32 -0.14 -5.35
C LEU A 190 -11.97 0.55 -5.50
N SER A 191 -11.56 1.45 -4.60
CA SER A 191 -10.21 2.00 -4.64
C SER A 191 -9.13 0.94 -4.42
N GLY A 192 -9.41 -0.10 -3.62
CA GLY A 192 -8.50 -1.22 -3.39
C GLY A 192 -8.55 -2.31 -4.46
N ILE A 193 -9.44 -2.23 -5.47
CA ILE A 193 -9.59 -3.33 -6.46
C ILE A 193 -8.32 -3.54 -7.29
N VAL A 194 -7.47 -2.52 -7.39
CA VAL A 194 -6.19 -2.62 -8.09
C VAL A 194 -5.22 -3.56 -7.40
N GLU A 195 -5.35 -3.79 -6.09
CA GLU A 195 -4.45 -4.66 -5.34
C GLU A 195 -4.47 -6.11 -5.90
N PRO A 196 -5.64 -6.78 -6.02
CA PRO A 196 -5.71 -8.10 -6.64
C PRO A 196 -5.41 -8.07 -8.13
N ILE A 197 -5.76 -7.00 -8.85
CA ILE A 197 -5.48 -6.89 -10.29
C ILE A 197 -3.96 -6.92 -10.52
N PHE A 198 -3.22 -6.03 -9.87
CA PHE A 198 -1.78 -5.91 -10.05
C PHE A 198 -1.01 -7.05 -9.38
N GLY A 199 -1.45 -7.54 -8.23
CA GLY A 199 -0.81 -8.68 -7.58
C GLY A 199 -0.94 -9.99 -8.38
N ILE A 200 -2.08 -10.24 -9.02
CA ILE A 200 -2.22 -11.37 -9.95
C ILE A 200 -1.41 -11.12 -11.23
N LEU A 201 -1.42 -9.89 -11.76
CA LEU A 201 -0.71 -9.53 -12.98
C LEU A 201 0.81 -9.79 -12.85
N VAL A 202 1.44 -9.36 -11.76
CA VAL A 202 2.89 -9.60 -11.57
C VAL A 202 3.23 -11.08 -11.47
N VAL A 203 2.34 -11.91 -10.89
CA VAL A 203 2.52 -13.36 -10.82
C VAL A 203 2.36 -14.03 -12.18
N LEU A 204 1.41 -13.58 -13.00
CA LEU A 204 1.26 -14.05 -14.39
C LEU A 204 2.49 -13.71 -15.23
N LEU A 205 3.12 -12.57 -14.96
CA LEU A 205 4.34 -12.12 -15.62
C LEU A 205 5.62 -12.69 -14.99
N ALA A 206 5.54 -13.39 -13.85
CA ALA A 206 6.68 -13.86 -13.04
C ALA A 206 7.75 -14.59 -13.86
N GLY A 207 7.34 -15.43 -14.83
CA GLY A 207 8.27 -16.16 -15.69
C GLY A 207 9.10 -15.27 -16.62
N PHE A 208 8.59 -14.10 -17.00
CA PHE A 208 9.31 -13.09 -17.80
C PHE A 208 10.13 -12.14 -16.91
N ILE A 209 9.60 -11.78 -15.75
CA ILE A 209 10.23 -10.79 -14.85
C ILE A 209 11.26 -11.38 -13.88
N GLY A 210 11.51 -12.70 -13.88
CA GLY A 210 12.44 -13.36 -12.95
C GLY A 210 13.79 -12.62 -12.78
N PRO A 211 14.53 -12.31 -13.86
CA PRO A 211 15.78 -11.55 -13.78
C PRO A 211 15.62 -10.12 -13.24
N PHE A 212 14.42 -9.55 -13.31
CA PHE A 212 14.07 -8.21 -12.86
C PHE A 212 13.42 -8.21 -11.47
N MET A 213 13.25 -9.36 -10.82
CA MET A 213 12.58 -9.47 -9.51
C MET A 213 13.20 -8.54 -8.45
N PRO A 214 14.54 -8.45 -8.29
CA PRO A 214 15.15 -7.49 -7.36
C PRO A 214 14.75 -6.04 -7.64
N TRP A 215 14.73 -5.64 -8.91
CA TRP A 215 14.35 -4.30 -9.34
C TRP A 215 12.87 -4.00 -9.05
N LEU A 216 12.00 -4.99 -9.24
CA LEU A 216 10.56 -4.83 -9.04
C LEU A 216 10.16 -4.78 -7.56
N LEU A 217 10.80 -5.59 -6.72
CA LEU A 217 10.63 -5.51 -5.26
C LEU A 217 11.07 -4.13 -4.74
N ALA A 218 12.24 -3.67 -5.18
CA ALA A 218 12.74 -2.35 -4.82
C ALA A 218 11.90 -1.21 -5.41
N PHE A 219 11.34 -1.37 -6.60
CA PHE A 219 10.37 -0.45 -7.19
C PHE A 219 9.12 -0.31 -6.33
N ALA A 220 8.54 -1.43 -5.88
CA ALA A 220 7.38 -1.38 -4.98
C ALA A 220 7.71 -0.65 -3.67
N ALA A 221 8.89 -0.92 -3.08
CA ALA A 221 9.35 -0.23 -1.88
C ALA A 221 9.53 1.29 -2.10
N GLY A 222 10.16 1.70 -3.20
CA GLY A 222 10.37 3.10 -3.52
C GLY A 222 9.07 3.87 -3.73
N ALA A 223 8.11 3.24 -4.42
CA ALA A 223 6.77 3.79 -4.60
C ALA A 223 6.05 3.91 -3.24
N MET A 224 6.06 2.88 -2.40
CA MET A 224 5.44 2.94 -1.07
C MET A 224 6.06 4.02 -0.17
N ILE A 225 7.39 4.14 -0.13
CA ILE A 225 8.05 5.20 0.65
C ILE A 225 7.71 6.60 0.14
N TYR A 226 7.59 6.77 -1.18
CA TYR A 226 7.13 8.03 -1.75
C TYR A 226 5.74 8.41 -1.21
N VAL A 227 4.75 7.51 -1.26
CA VAL A 227 3.39 7.75 -0.71
C VAL A 227 3.43 8.10 0.77
N VAL A 228 4.25 7.39 1.55
CA VAL A 228 4.39 7.65 2.98
C VAL A 228 4.87 9.08 3.26
N VAL A 229 5.90 9.52 2.54
CA VAL A 229 6.56 10.81 2.76
C VAL A 229 5.72 11.95 2.22
N GLU A 230 5.15 11.78 1.03
CA GLU A 230 4.36 12.81 0.36
C GLU A 230 2.98 12.98 0.99
N GLU A 231 2.35 11.88 1.40
CA GLU A 231 0.95 11.89 1.82
C GLU A 231 0.76 11.55 3.30
N LEU A 232 1.13 10.34 3.73
CA LEU A 232 0.67 9.81 5.01
C LEU A 232 1.27 10.54 6.22
N ILE A 233 2.59 10.79 6.22
CA ILE A 233 3.25 11.51 7.31
C ILE A 233 2.73 12.95 7.42
N PRO A 234 2.68 13.74 6.32
CA PRO A 234 2.11 15.08 6.37
C PRO A 234 0.67 15.09 6.87
N GLN A 235 -0.19 14.22 6.35
CA GLN A 235 -1.60 14.18 6.76
C GLN A 235 -1.80 13.73 8.22
N ALA A 236 -0.96 12.82 8.72
CA ALA A 236 -0.99 12.42 10.13
C ALA A 236 -0.62 13.56 11.11
N HIS A 237 -0.02 14.64 10.61
CA HIS A 237 0.39 15.80 11.41
C HIS A 237 -0.31 17.11 10.98
N LEU A 238 -1.30 17.05 10.07
CA LEU A 238 -2.10 18.22 9.70
C LEU A 238 -2.91 18.77 10.88
N GLY A 239 -2.90 20.09 11.05
CA GLY A 239 -3.65 20.81 12.09
C GLY A 239 -2.80 21.11 13.33
N GLU A 240 -3.43 21.17 14.51
CA GLU A 240 -2.70 21.43 15.76
C GLU A 240 -1.73 20.30 16.10
N HIS A 241 -0.52 20.66 16.54
CA HIS A 241 0.52 19.70 16.89
C HIS A 241 0.02 18.66 17.90
N SER A 242 0.17 17.38 17.55
CA SER A 242 -0.27 16.28 18.40
C SER A 242 0.64 15.07 18.20
N ASN A 243 0.98 14.41 19.30
CA ASN A 243 1.81 13.20 19.29
C ASN A 243 1.06 11.95 18.82
N VAL A 244 -0.26 12.01 18.63
CA VAL A 244 -1.06 10.81 18.29
C VAL A 244 -0.72 10.24 16.92
N GLY A 245 -0.41 11.10 15.93
CA GLY A 245 0.06 10.67 14.61
C GLY A 245 1.42 9.97 14.71
N THR A 246 2.36 10.59 15.43
CA THR A 246 3.69 10.01 15.71
C THR A 246 3.59 8.65 16.43
N LEU A 247 2.73 8.53 17.44
CA LEU A 247 2.48 7.27 18.14
C LEU A 247 1.87 6.21 17.21
N GLY A 248 1.00 6.63 16.28
CA GLY A 248 0.50 5.79 15.20
C GLY A 248 1.64 5.22 14.36
N VAL A 249 2.55 6.08 13.87
CA VAL A 249 3.74 5.66 13.09
C VAL A 249 4.57 4.66 13.85
N MET A 250 4.91 4.96 15.10
CA MET A 250 5.72 4.07 15.95
C MET A 250 5.04 2.71 16.15
N ALA A 251 3.72 2.70 16.39
CA ALA A 251 2.96 1.48 16.59
C ALA A 251 2.86 0.65 15.29
N GLY A 252 2.55 1.27 14.16
CA GLY A 252 2.46 0.59 12.86
C GLY A 252 3.80 -0.02 12.44
N PHE A 253 4.88 0.76 12.60
CA PHE A 253 6.24 0.29 12.35
C PHE A 253 6.59 -0.92 13.21
N LEU A 254 6.33 -0.83 14.52
CA LEU A 254 6.62 -1.91 15.46
C LEU A 254 5.82 -3.18 15.14
N VAL A 255 4.52 -3.04 14.84
CA VAL A 255 3.65 -4.18 14.47
C VAL A 255 4.18 -4.85 13.20
N MET A 256 4.48 -4.08 12.15
CA MET A 256 4.96 -4.66 10.90
C MET A 256 6.35 -5.29 11.06
N MET A 257 7.26 -4.64 11.80
CA MET A 257 8.58 -5.22 12.11
C MET A 257 8.44 -6.55 12.86
N ILE A 258 7.53 -6.63 13.84
CA ILE A 258 7.27 -7.88 14.58
C ILE A 258 6.68 -8.94 13.64
N LEU A 259 5.70 -8.57 12.80
CA LEU A 259 5.09 -9.50 11.85
C LEU A 259 6.13 -10.10 10.91
N ASP A 260 7.01 -9.26 10.35
CA ASP A 260 8.07 -9.71 9.46
C ASP A 260 9.07 -10.60 10.21
N VAL A 261 9.73 -10.09 11.25
CA VAL A 261 10.77 -10.83 12.00
C VAL A 261 10.26 -12.12 12.66
N ALA A 262 9.00 -12.16 13.09
CA ALA A 262 8.44 -13.34 13.75
C ALA A 262 7.91 -14.40 12.77
N LEU A 263 7.54 -13.99 11.55
CA LEU A 263 6.90 -14.88 10.58
C LEU A 263 7.77 -15.17 9.34
N GLY A 264 8.86 -14.44 9.09
CA GLY A 264 9.70 -14.68 7.91
C GLY A 264 11.09 -14.11 8.05
#